data_AF-A0A1A0J284-F1
#
_entry.id   AF-A0A1A0J284-F1
#
_cell.length_a   1.000
_cell.length_b   1.000
_cell.length_c   1.000
_cell.angle_alpha   90.00
_cell.angle_beta   90.00
_cell.angle_gamma   90.00
#
_symmetry.space_group_name_H-M   'P 1'
#
loop_
_entity.id
_entity.type
_entity.pdbx_description
1 polymer ?
#
loop_
_entity_poly.entity_id
_entity_poly.type
_entity_poly.pdbx_seq_one_letter_code
_entity_poly.pdbx_strand_id
1 'polypeptide(L)'
;MYTELLANIAILVLSGFVGFAVISKVPNTLHTPLMSGTNAIHGIVVLGALVTLGKVEHPSVITQIILFVAVVFGTLNVVGGFVVTDRMLGMFKGKKPAASGAERPGNTEKAGR
;
A
#
# COMPACT_ATOMS: atom_id res chain seq x y z
N MET A 1 -8.55 -14.72 -31.26
CA MET A 1 -9.01 -13.34 -30.95
C MET A 1 -10.20 -13.34 -30.00
N TYR A 2 -11.29 -14.05 -30.31
CA TYR A 2 -12.44 -14.15 -29.39
C TYR A 2 -12.11 -14.84 -28.06
N THR A 3 -11.26 -15.88 -28.06
CA THR A 3 -10.83 -16.60 -26.86
C THR A 3 -10.15 -15.71 -25.83
N GLU A 4 -9.17 -14.91 -26.25
CA GLU A 4 -8.45 -13.95 -25.38
C GLU A 4 -9.38 -12.88 -24.80
N LEU A 5 -10.28 -12.34 -25.63
CA LEU A 5 -11.26 -11.36 -25.17
C LEU A 5 -12.23 -11.97 -24.15
N LEU A 6 -12.75 -13.18 -24.43
CA LEU A 6 -13.60 -13.91 -23.49
C LEU A 6 -12.87 -14.20 -22.17
N ALA A 7 -11.60 -14.60 -22.24
CA ALA A 7 -10.76 -14.84 -21.06
C ALA A 7 -10.57 -13.55 -20.24
N ASN A 8 -10.25 -12.43 -20.87
CA ASN A 8 -10.09 -11.14 -20.19
C ASN A 8 -11.40 -10.65 -19.55
N ILE A 9 -12.54 -10.84 -20.22
CA ILE A 9 -13.85 -10.54 -19.64
C ILE A 9 -14.15 -11.45 -18.45
N ALA A 10 -13.87 -12.74 -18.57
CA ALA A 10 -14.04 -13.68 -17.46
C ALA A 10 -13.17 -13.29 -16.25
N ILE A 11 -11.90 -12.93 -16.47
CA ILE A 11 -10.99 -12.43 -15.44
C ILE A 11 -11.53 -11.14 -14.81
N LEU A 12 -12.00 -10.19 -15.62
CA LEU A 12 -12.57 -8.93 -15.13
C LEU A 12 -13.77 -9.18 -14.22
N VAL A 13 -14.73 -10.00 -14.67
CA VAL A 13 -15.95 -10.30 -13.91
C VAL A 13 -15.63 -11.07 -12.63
N LEU A 14 -14.82 -12.15 -12.72
CA LEU A 14 -14.46 -12.97 -11.57
C LEU A 14 -13.62 -12.19 -10.54
N SER A 15 -12.67 -11.36 -10.99
CA SER A 15 -11.88 -10.50 -10.09
C SER A 15 -12.75 -9.49 -9.35
N GLY A 16 -13.80 -8.95 -9.99
CA GLY A 16 -14.80 -8.10 -9.33
C GLY A 16 -15.55 -8.84 -8.21
N PHE A 17 -16.01 -10.08 -8.46
CA PHE A 17 -16.62 -10.92 -7.43
C PHE A 17 -15.67 -11.22 -6.27
N VAL A 18 -14.40 -11.53 -6.57
CA VAL A 18 -13.37 -11.76 -5.55
C VAL A 18 -13.16 -10.50 -4.72
N GLY A 19 -13.04 -9.33 -5.35
CA GLY A 19 -12.93 -8.04 -4.67
C GLY A 19 -14.09 -7.79 -3.71
N PHE A 20 -15.33 -7.97 -4.18
CA PHE A 20 -16.51 -7.85 -3.33
C PHE A 20 -16.50 -8.82 -2.13
N ALA A 21 -16.19 -10.09 -2.37
CA ALA A 21 -16.18 -11.14 -1.34
C ALA A 21 -15.11 -10.93 -0.26
N VAL A 22 -13.98 -10.30 -0.61
CA VAL A 22 -12.89 -9.97 0.30
C VAL A 22 -13.20 -8.68 1.08
N ILE A 23 -13.57 -7.60 0.41
CA ILE A 23 -13.78 -6.28 1.03
C ILE A 23 -14.97 -6.29 1.99
N SER A 24 -16.03 -7.06 1.69
CA SER A 24 -17.22 -7.18 2.55
C SER A 24 -16.94 -7.77 3.93
N LYS A 25 -15.76 -8.37 4.15
CA LYS A 25 -15.35 -9.02 5.41
C LYS A 25 -14.33 -8.20 6.21
N VAL A 26 -13.99 -7.01 5.76
CA VAL A 26 -13.01 -6.14 6.43
C VAL A 26 -13.68 -5.40 7.59
N PRO A 27 -13.12 -5.44 8.82
CA PRO A 27 -13.68 -4.73 9.97
C PRO A 27 -13.57 -3.21 9.80
N ASN A 28 -14.48 -2.47 10.45
CA ASN A 28 -14.56 -1.01 10.29
C ASN A 28 -13.29 -0.25 10.68
N THR A 29 -12.51 -0.80 11.61
CA THR A 29 -11.22 -0.24 12.03
C THR A 29 -10.18 -0.20 10.91
N LEU A 30 -10.34 -1.05 9.88
CA LEU A 30 -9.40 -1.17 8.77
C LEU A 30 -9.85 -0.45 7.51
N HIS A 31 -11.02 0.19 7.43
CA HIS A 31 -11.48 0.86 6.20
C HIS A 31 -10.52 1.95 5.72
N THR A 32 -9.96 2.75 6.63
CA THR A 32 -9.01 3.82 6.26
C THR A 32 -7.64 3.26 5.83
N PRO A 33 -7.01 2.32 6.57
CA PRO A 33 -5.83 1.60 6.07
C PRO A 33 -6.09 0.88 4.74
N LEU A 34 -7.26 0.26 4.57
CA LEU A 34 -7.67 -0.43 3.36
C LEU A 34 -7.79 0.53 2.17
N MET A 35 -8.42 1.68 2.37
CA MET A 35 -8.52 2.74 1.35
C MET A 35 -7.13 3.22 0.90
N SER A 36 -6.19 3.38 1.84
CA SER A 36 -4.79 3.69 1.51
C SER A 36 -4.10 2.53 0.78
N GLY A 37 -4.35 1.29 1.20
CA GLY A 37 -3.76 0.09 0.62
C GLY A 37 -4.22 -0.13 -0.82
N THR A 38 -5.50 0.04 -1.12
CA THR A 38 -6.02 -0.03 -2.49
C THR A 38 -5.48 1.11 -3.35
N ASN A 39 -5.20 2.28 -2.77
CA ASN A 39 -4.48 3.36 -3.45
C ASN A 39 -3.04 2.97 -3.84
N ALA A 40 -2.34 2.20 -3.00
CA ALA A 40 -1.01 1.69 -3.32
C ALA A 40 -1.05 0.61 -4.43
N ILE A 41 -2.06 -0.26 -4.40
CA ILE A 41 -2.22 -1.36 -5.36
C ILE A 41 -2.53 -0.85 -6.77
N HIS A 42 -3.38 0.18 -6.92
CA HIS A 42 -3.69 0.71 -8.26
C HIS A 42 -2.48 1.36 -8.93
N GLY A 43 -1.41 1.65 -8.17
CA GLY A 43 -0.12 2.07 -8.70
C GLY A 43 0.51 1.10 -9.70
N ILE A 44 -0.07 -0.10 -9.90
CA ILE A 44 0.21 -1.02 -11.01
C ILE A 44 0.22 -0.34 -12.39
N VAL A 45 -0.41 0.82 -12.54
CA VAL A 45 -0.31 1.69 -13.73
C VAL A 45 1.15 1.94 -14.15
N VAL A 46 2.10 1.97 -13.21
CA VAL A 46 3.54 2.08 -13.52
C VAL A 46 4.04 0.95 -14.42
N LEU A 47 3.52 -0.28 -14.27
CA LEU A 47 3.88 -1.39 -15.17
C LEU A 47 3.36 -1.13 -16.59
N GLY A 48 2.18 -0.53 -16.74
CA GLY A 48 1.66 -0.12 -18.04
C GLY A 48 2.59 0.87 -18.73
N ALA A 49 3.09 1.86 -17.99
CA ALA A 49 4.06 2.83 -18.50
C ALA A 49 5.39 2.17 -18.88
N LEU A 50 5.94 1.27 -18.06
CA LEU A 50 7.19 0.56 -18.31
C LEU A 50 7.09 -0.39 -19.52
N VAL A 51 6.00 -1.15 -19.62
CA VAL A 51 5.74 -2.04 -20.76
C VAL A 51 5.59 -1.23 -22.05
N THR A 52 4.92 -0.08 -21.99
CA THR A 52 4.77 0.80 -23.16
C THR A 52 6.11 1.40 -23.56
N LEU A 53 6.90 1.88 -22.59
CA LEU A 53 8.25 2.40 -22.83
C LEU A 53 9.17 1.37 -23.50
N GLY A 54 9.08 0.10 -23.12
CA GLY A 54 9.84 -0.99 -23.73
C GLY A 54 9.35 -1.45 -25.10
N LYS A 55 8.16 -1.03 -25.54
CA LYS A 55 7.55 -1.45 -26.82
C LYS A 55 7.55 -0.37 -27.90
N VAL A 56 7.69 0.90 -27.53
CA VAL A 56 7.66 2.00 -28.51
C VAL A 56 9.03 2.13 -29.17
N GLU A 57 9.09 1.73 -30.44
CA GLU A 57 10.26 1.96 -31.30
C GLU A 57 10.21 3.38 -31.86
N HIS A 58 11.32 4.12 -31.76
CA HIS A 58 11.45 5.51 -32.21
C HIS A 58 10.38 6.48 -31.64
N PRO A 59 10.28 6.63 -30.30
CA PRO A 59 9.31 7.53 -29.70
C PRO A 59 9.60 8.99 -30.07
N SER A 60 8.55 9.74 -30.42
CA SER A 60 8.63 11.20 -30.54
C SER A 60 9.03 11.83 -29.20
N VAL A 61 9.61 13.04 -29.23
CA VAL A 61 9.99 13.78 -27.99
C VAL A 61 8.78 13.94 -27.05
N ILE A 62 7.59 14.20 -27.59
CA ILE A 62 6.36 14.32 -26.80
C ILE A 62 6.02 12.99 -26.12
N THR A 63 6.12 11.88 -26.86
CA THR A 63 5.88 10.53 -26.31
C THR A 63 6.86 10.21 -25.19
N GLN A 64 8.15 10.55 -25.35
CA GLN A 64 9.16 10.35 -24.31
C GLN A 64 8.83 11.12 -23.03
N ILE A 65 8.42 12.39 -23.16
CA ILE A 65 8.01 13.21 -22.01
C ILE A 65 6.80 12.61 -21.31
N ILE A 66 5.78 12.20 -22.05
CA ILE A 66 4.57 11.60 -21.48
C ILE A 66 4.92 10.30 -20.73
N LEU A 67 5.74 9.43 -21.32
CA LEU A 67 6.14 8.18 -20.69
C LEU A 67 7.01 8.42 -19.45
N PHE A 68 7.91 9.41 -19.49
CA PHE A 68 8.69 9.81 -18.33
C PHE A 68 7.78 10.27 -17.18
N VAL A 69 6.84 11.17 -17.46
CA VAL A 69 5.85 11.65 -16.48
C VAL A 69 5.01 10.48 -15.96
N ALA A 70 4.53 9.59 -16.83
CA ALA A 70 3.74 8.43 -16.43
C ALA A 70 4.50 7.51 -15.45
N VAL A 71 5.79 7.26 -15.70
CA VAL A 71 6.64 6.48 -14.80
C VAL A 71 6.82 7.21 -13.47
N VAL A 72 7.15 8.50 -13.47
CA VAL A 72 7.33 9.29 -12.24
C VAL A 72 6.07 9.27 -11.38
N PHE A 73 4.91 9.59 -11.95
CA PHE A 73 3.65 9.61 -11.20
C PHE A 73 3.22 8.21 -10.75
N GLY A 74 3.45 7.18 -11.58
CA GLY A 74 3.20 5.79 -11.20
C GLY A 74 4.07 5.37 -10.01
N THR A 75 5.36 5.69 -10.02
CA THR A 75 6.28 5.42 -8.91
C THR A 75 5.86 6.16 -7.64
N LEU A 76 5.51 7.45 -7.74
CA LEU A 76 5.04 8.23 -6.59
C LEU A 76 3.76 7.64 -5.98
N ASN A 77 2.84 7.15 -6.81
CA ASN A 77 1.62 6.53 -6.34
C ASN A 77 1.89 5.22 -5.57
N VAL A 78 2.71 4.33 -6.15
CA VAL A 78 3.10 3.06 -5.49
C VAL A 78 3.83 3.35 -4.18
N VAL A 79 4.93 4.13 -4.23
CA VAL A 79 5.78 4.37 -3.06
C VAL A 79 5.02 5.13 -1.98
N GLY A 80 4.33 6.22 -2.35
CA GLY A 80 3.52 7.01 -1.42
C GLY A 80 2.39 6.19 -0.79
N GLY A 81 1.68 5.41 -1.59
CA GLY A 81 0.61 4.54 -1.13
C GLY A 81 1.10 3.49 -0.12
N PHE A 82 2.21 2.80 -0.41
CA PHE A 82 2.76 1.79 0.49
C PHE A 82 3.32 2.39 1.79
N VAL A 83 4.00 3.54 1.74
CA VAL A 83 4.52 4.22 2.92
C VAL A 83 3.39 4.69 3.85
N VAL A 84 2.33 5.28 3.29
CA VAL A 84 1.18 5.74 4.09
C VAL A 84 0.45 4.54 4.69
N THR A 85 0.24 3.48 3.92
CA THR A 85 -0.44 2.27 4.39
C THR A 85 0.35 1.59 5.52
N ASP A 86 1.68 1.48 5.40
CA ASP A 86 2.53 0.92 6.46
C ASP A 86 2.45 1.73 7.76
N ARG A 87 2.48 3.07 7.67
CA ARG A 87 2.29 3.95 8.83
C ARG A 87 0.92 3.75 9.48
N MET A 88 -0.12 3.61 8.67
CA MET A 88 -1.48 3.35 9.17
C MET A 88 -1.58 2.01 9.87
N LEU A 89 -1.02 0.95 9.29
CA LEU A 89 -1.00 -0.39 9.88
C LEU A 89 -0.10 -0.48 11.13
N GLY A 90 0.95 0.35 11.19
CA GLY A 90 1.82 0.48 12.36
C GLY A 90 1.09 0.89 13.63
N MET A 91 -0.05 1.60 13.51
CA MET A 91 -0.87 2.02 14.65
C MET A 91 -1.60 0.85 15.34
N PHE A 92 -1.71 -0.32 14.68
CA PHE A 92 -2.28 -1.53 15.26
C PHE A 92 -1.26 -2.40 16.00
N LYS A 93 0.04 -2.11 15.86
CA LYS A 93 1.08 -2.77 16.65
C LYS A 93 1.01 -2.19 18.06
N GLY A 94 0.63 -3.02 19.03
CA GLY A 94 0.57 -2.61 20.43
C GLY A 94 1.87 -1.91 20.85
N LYS A 95 1.75 -0.83 21.62
CA LYS A 95 2.88 -0.08 22.17
C LYS A 95 3.81 -1.10 22.86
N LYS A 96 5.04 -1.26 22.36
CA LYS A 96 6.06 -2.04 23.08
C LYS A 96 6.10 -1.47 24.49
N PRO A 97 5.95 -2.28 25.57
CA PRO A 97 5.99 -1.76 26.91
C PRO A 97 7.30 -0.99 27.04
N ALA A 98 7.22 0.31 27.33
CA ALA A 98 8.39 1.07 27.72
C ALA A 98 9.01 0.27 28.86
N ALA A 99 10.29 -0.12 28.72
CA ALA A 99 10.99 -0.88 29.72
C ALA A 99 10.75 -0.23 31.09
N SER A 100 10.01 -0.91 31.96
CA SER A 100 9.87 -0.53 33.35
C SER A 100 11.22 -0.73 34.01
N GLY A 101 12.04 0.31 33.98
CA GLY A 101 13.37 0.34 34.56
C GLY A 101 13.62 1.68 35.23
N ALA A 102 12.75 2.03 36.18
CA ALA A 102 13.07 3.02 37.20
C ALA A 102 12.78 2.36 38.56
N GLU A 103 13.83 1.72 39.05
CA GLU A 103 13.99 1.10 40.35
C GLU A 103 13.49 2.05 41.45
N ARG A 104 12.58 1.59 42.31
CA ARG A 104 12.25 2.28 43.56
C ARG A 104 13.35 1.92 44.56
N PRO A 105 14.17 2.86 45.05
CA PRO A 105 15.04 2.54 46.16
C PRO A 105 14.19 2.58 47.43
N GLY A 106 13.86 1.39 47.93
CA GLY A 106 13.62 1.22 49.36
C GLY A 106 14.97 1.23 50.06
N ASN A 107 15.17 2.16 50.99
CA ASN A 107 16.04 1.89 52.12
C ASN A 107 15.43 2.49 53.40
N THR A 108 15.05 1.56 54.25
CA THR A 108 15.15 1.54 55.71
C THR A 108 16.00 2.62 56.39
N GLU A 109 15.62 2.86 57.66
CA GLU A 109 16.40 3.45 58.76
C GLU A 109 16.15 4.95 59.07
N LYS A 110 15.26 5.23 60.03
CA LYS A 110 15.65 5.47 61.45
C LYS A 110 14.43 5.80 62.30
N ALA A 111 14.10 4.84 63.18
CA ALA A 111 13.48 5.14 64.46
C ALA A 111 14.49 5.95 65.31
N GLY A 112 14.03 7.01 65.96
CA GLY A 112 14.82 7.69 67.00
C GLY A 112 14.78 9.21 66.95
N ARG A 113 13.71 9.80 67.47
CA ARG A 113 13.68 10.76 68.59
C ARG A 113 12.28 11.35 68.74
#